data_AF-A0A803KEC3-F1
#
_entry.id   AF-A0A803KEC3-F1
#
_cell.length_a   1.000
_cell.length_b   1.000
_cell.length_c   1.000
_cell.angle_alpha   90.00
_cell.angle_beta   90.00
_cell.angle_gamma   90.00
#
_symmetry.space_group_name_H-M   'P 1'
#
loop_
_entity.id
_entity.type
_entity.pdbx_description
1 polymer ?
#
loop_
_entity_poly.entity_id
_entity_poly.type
_entity_poly.pdbx_seq_one_letter_code
_entity_poly.pdbx_strand_id
1 'polypeptide(L)'
;MRFRSKIVDVSCLNHFTRVINTISKLTKTCTLRLTVNNLYFILTDKVANGGVSMWCELSQGNFFDEYQMEGVCMEQNEIFLELIPENLSRALKTAQNAKSVKVKLTNKHCPCLTVALELPSLSSSSRIVTHDIPVSVIPRRLWNDFKEPSVPEFDVSIYLPALKTMKSVVERMKNLSNYIVIEANRNGEINLKIETDLVSVSTHFKDLGNPPWVSDDASQNSTQEIDNMAEARIDIRKLLQFLAGQQVNPTKAICTFETLARNGLPQKRLISIIYNLLTTPPDDPPYKHKYMDKWDAVLPQPLTPEEWASIWDNARKMSMCVRQKEHIYKIMMFWYHTPDKLHKFFPTCPSTCWRNCGAQGTLLHIFWECPAIQQMWSHVADLISRIFSQQIPTDLPTFLLGKPFTKLCKSGQTLVNHILTAARLTIASNWKTTNQPTLAEIIKRTNTNRIFEHGIAVLQNKVAQYMKVWTIWGLRGLAS
;
A
#
# COMPACT_ATOMS: atom_id res chain seq x y z
N MET A 1 -28.35 6.01 -22.95
CA MET A 1 -28.83 5.54 -21.64
C MET A 1 -30.02 6.37 -21.18
N ARG A 2 -31.01 5.72 -20.57
CA ARG A 2 -32.23 6.30 -20.03
C ARG A 2 -32.54 5.62 -18.70
N PHE A 3 -33.06 6.37 -17.75
CA PHE A 3 -33.51 5.82 -16.48
C PHE A 3 -34.74 6.58 -16.00
N ARG A 4 -35.75 5.84 -15.56
CA ARG A 4 -36.97 6.37 -14.95
C ARG A 4 -37.47 5.36 -13.93
N SER A 5 -37.78 5.83 -12.73
CA SER A 5 -38.49 5.07 -11.73
C SER A 5 -39.56 5.90 -11.02
N LYS A 6 -40.51 5.22 -10.39
CA LYS A 6 -41.61 5.82 -9.62
C LYS A 6 -41.87 5.03 -8.36
N ILE A 7 -42.07 5.74 -7.26
CA ILE A 7 -42.50 5.22 -5.96
C ILE A 7 -43.81 5.91 -5.60
N VAL A 8 -44.84 5.14 -5.25
CA VAL A 8 -46.16 5.61 -4.83
C VAL A 8 -46.41 5.22 -3.38
N ASP A 9 -45.99 4.03 -2.95
CA ASP A 9 -46.17 3.61 -1.56
C ASP A 9 -45.30 4.44 -0.59
N VAL A 10 -45.96 5.03 0.40
CA VAL A 10 -45.36 5.86 1.45
C VAL A 10 -44.43 5.04 2.32
N SER A 11 -44.71 3.75 2.55
CA SER A 11 -43.86 2.88 3.37
C SER A 11 -42.54 2.61 2.66
N CYS A 12 -42.59 2.20 1.38
CA CYS A 12 -41.42 2.05 0.52
C CYS A 12 -40.62 3.35 0.39
N LEU A 13 -41.29 4.49 0.22
CA LEU A 13 -40.64 5.81 0.12
C LEU A 13 -39.89 6.19 1.40
N ASN A 14 -40.51 5.97 2.56
CA ASN A 14 -39.88 6.23 3.85
C ASN A 14 -38.70 5.30 4.08
N HIS A 15 -38.81 4.03 3.68
CA HIS A 15 -37.69 3.08 3.75
C HIS A 15 -36.54 3.52 2.85
N PHE A 16 -36.81 3.84 1.58
CA PHE A 16 -35.81 4.33 0.62
C PHE A 16 -35.11 5.60 1.14
N THR A 17 -35.88 6.56 1.66
CA THR A 17 -35.35 7.80 2.26
C THR A 17 -34.42 7.52 3.45
N ARG A 18 -34.77 6.55 4.31
CA ARG A 18 -33.91 6.14 5.44
C ARG A 18 -32.59 5.55 4.96
N VAL A 19 -32.61 4.67 3.95
CA VAL A 19 -31.40 4.09 3.35
C VAL A 19 -30.48 5.16 2.79
N ILE A 20 -31.01 6.11 2.00
CA ILE A 20 -30.21 7.22 1.45
C ILE A 20 -29.64 8.10 2.56
N ASN A 21 -30.41 8.36 3.63
CA ASN A 21 -29.92 9.11 4.79
C ASN A 21 -28.81 8.39 5.56
N THR A 22 -28.80 7.06 5.55
CA THR A 22 -27.70 6.26 6.10
C THR A 22 -26.46 6.42 5.23
N ILE A 23 -26.59 6.25 3.90
CA ILE A 23 -25.50 6.40 2.94
C ILE A 23 -24.87 7.80 2.98
N SER A 24 -25.69 8.86 3.13
CA SER A 24 -25.20 10.23 3.21
C SER A 24 -24.40 10.55 4.46
N LYS A 25 -24.60 9.78 5.55
CA LYS A 25 -23.77 9.89 6.75
C LYS A 25 -22.46 9.11 6.63
N LEU A 26 -22.48 8.01 5.87
CA LEU A 26 -21.32 7.15 5.62
C LEU A 26 -20.33 7.78 4.64
N THR A 27 -20.80 8.52 3.65
CA THR A 27 -19.98 8.93 2.51
C THR A 27 -20.33 10.32 2.00
N LYS A 28 -19.31 11.07 1.55
CA LYS A 28 -19.50 12.36 0.87
C LYS A 28 -19.84 12.18 -0.61
N THR A 29 -19.21 11.20 -1.26
CA THR A 29 -19.43 10.82 -2.65
C THR A 29 -19.69 9.32 -2.73
N CYS A 30 -20.56 8.91 -3.64
CA CYS A 30 -20.94 7.51 -3.81
C CYS A 30 -21.19 7.23 -5.29
N THR A 31 -20.90 6.00 -5.70
CA THR A 31 -21.24 5.48 -7.03
C THR A 31 -22.58 4.76 -6.96
N LEU A 32 -23.55 5.25 -7.74
CA LEU A 32 -24.83 4.60 -7.99
C LEU A 32 -24.72 3.76 -9.26
N ARG A 33 -24.84 2.45 -9.12
CA ARG A 33 -24.96 1.49 -10.22
C ARG A 33 -26.41 1.06 -10.35
N LEU A 34 -26.98 1.27 -11.52
CA LEU A 34 -28.35 0.88 -11.86
C LEU A 34 -28.31 -0.31 -12.79
N THR A 35 -28.97 -1.40 -12.41
CA THR A 35 -29.22 -2.57 -13.25
C THR A 35 -30.72 -2.76 -13.44
N VAL A 36 -31.13 -3.76 -14.23
CA VAL A 36 -32.55 -4.04 -14.48
C VAL A 36 -33.29 -4.47 -13.21
N ASN A 37 -32.59 -5.20 -12.32
CA ASN A 37 -33.21 -5.81 -11.14
C ASN A 37 -32.88 -5.04 -9.84
N ASN A 38 -31.71 -4.41 -9.76
CA ASN A 38 -31.19 -3.90 -8.51
C ASN A 38 -30.57 -2.50 -8.69
N LEU A 39 -30.52 -1.76 -7.57
CA LEU A 39 -29.78 -0.52 -7.44
C LEU A 39 -28.66 -0.75 -6.43
N TYR A 40 -27.44 -0.34 -6.76
CA TYR A 40 -26.29 -0.47 -5.89
C TYR A 40 -25.73 0.90 -5.54
N PHE A 41 -25.46 1.12 -4.26
CA PHE A 41 -24.68 2.25 -3.76
C PHE A 41 -23.31 1.74 -3.29
N ILE A 42 -22.27 2.21 -3.96
CA ILE A 42 -20.91 1.69 -3.85
C ILE A 42 -19.99 2.81 -3.35
N LEU A 43 -19.18 2.48 -2.34
CA LEU A 43 -18.03 3.26 -1.91
C LEU A 43 -16.79 2.40 -2.06
N THR A 44 -15.81 2.90 -2.80
CA THR A 44 -14.48 2.31 -2.92
C THR A 44 -13.44 3.35 -2.51
N ASP A 45 -13.03 3.31 -1.24
CA ASP A 45 -11.94 4.17 -0.75
C ASP A 45 -10.59 3.46 -0.92
N LYS A 46 -9.54 4.21 -1.27
CA LYS A 46 -8.22 3.62 -1.57
C LYS A 46 -7.51 3.17 -0.29
N VAL A 47 -6.88 1.99 -0.34
CA VAL A 47 -6.22 1.31 0.79
C VAL A 47 -5.15 2.17 1.50
N ALA A 48 -4.53 3.13 0.80
CA ALA A 48 -3.44 3.96 1.33
C ALA A 48 -3.78 4.76 2.60
N ASN A 49 -5.07 5.03 2.88
CA ASN A 49 -5.53 5.77 4.07
C ASN A 49 -6.41 4.91 5.01
N GLY A 50 -6.33 3.57 4.93
CA GLY A 50 -7.20 2.67 5.68
C GLY A 50 -8.60 2.55 5.07
N GLY A 51 -8.67 2.48 3.74
CA GLY A 51 -9.90 2.61 2.93
C GLY A 51 -11.07 1.77 3.44
N VAL A 52 -12.20 2.43 3.66
CA VAL A 52 -13.49 1.78 3.94
C VAL A 52 -14.19 1.52 2.62
N SER A 53 -14.66 0.30 2.42
CA SER A 53 -15.53 -0.03 1.28
C SER A 53 -16.95 -0.28 1.77
N MET A 54 -17.94 0.12 0.98
CA MET A 54 -19.35 -0.11 1.27
C MET A 54 -20.03 -0.62 0.01
N TRP A 55 -20.78 -1.71 0.17
CA TRP A 55 -21.65 -2.26 -0.85
C TRP A 55 -23.07 -2.30 -0.30
N CYS A 56 -23.97 -1.52 -0.89
CA CYS A 56 -25.38 -1.50 -0.53
C CYS A 56 -26.22 -1.87 -1.75
N GLU A 57 -26.92 -2.99 -1.67
CA GLU A 57 -27.80 -3.49 -2.73
C GLU A 57 -29.27 -3.30 -2.33
N LEU A 58 -30.07 -2.83 -3.28
CA LEU A 58 -31.51 -2.63 -3.14
C LEU A 58 -32.22 -3.29 -4.32
N SER A 59 -33.08 -4.27 -4.03
CA SER A 59 -33.95 -4.87 -5.06
C SER A 59 -35.03 -3.89 -5.48
N GLN A 60 -35.13 -3.62 -6.78
CA GLN A 60 -36.05 -2.61 -7.30
C GLN A 60 -37.52 -2.96 -7.00
N GLY A 61 -37.86 -4.25 -7.01
CA GLY A 61 -39.22 -4.73 -6.80
C GLY A 61 -39.77 -4.49 -5.39
N ASN A 62 -38.90 -4.18 -4.42
CA ASN A 62 -39.31 -3.86 -3.05
C ASN A 62 -39.66 -2.37 -2.88
N PHE A 63 -39.34 -1.52 -3.86
CA PHE A 63 -39.43 -0.06 -3.71
C PHE A 63 -40.21 0.64 -4.81
N PHE A 64 -40.07 0.22 -6.07
CA PHE A 64 -40.55 0.97 -7.22
C PHE A 64 -41.76 0.31 -7.86
N ASP A 65 -42.82 1.09 -8.08
CA ASP A 65 -44.01 0.67 -8.84
C ASP A 65 -43.72 0.67 -10.36
N GLU A 66 -42.93 1.64 -10.81
CA GLU A 66 -42.43 1.71 -12.18
C GLU A 66 -40.90 1.74 -12.12
N TYR A 67 -40.22 0.86 -12.84
CA TYR A 67 -38.77 0.89 -12.98
C TYR A 67 -38.38 0.56 -14.42
N GLN A 68 -37.76 1.52 -15.10
CA GLN A 68 -37.33 1.40 -16.49
C GLN A 68 -35.92 1.96 -16.63
N MET A 69 -35.03 1.13 -17.16
CA MET A 69 -33.66 1.52 -17.45
C MET A 69 -33.24 0.98 -18.82
N GLU A 70 -32.45 1.77 -19.52
CA GLU A 70 -31.81 1.37 -20.78
C GLU A 70 -30.37 1.89 -20.73
N GLY A 71 -29.40 0.99 -20.85
CA GLY A 71 -27.98 1.29 -20.83
C GLY A 71 -27.50 1.97 -22.10
N VAL A 72 -26.20 1.92 -22.36
CA VAL A 72 -25.62 2.37 -23.64
C VAL A 72 -25.48 1.22 -24.63
N CYS A 73 -25.36 -0.02 -24.15
CA CYS A 73 -25.22 -1.23 -24.97
C CYS A 73 -26.12 -2.35 -24.38
N MET A 74 -26.66 -3.22 -25.24
CA MET A 74 -27.48 -4.36 -24.81
C MET A 74 -26.64 -5.45 -24.11
N GLU A 75 -25.36 -5.62 -24.48
CA GLU A 75 -24.47 -6.63 -23.89
C GLU A 75 -24.06 -6.31 -22.44
N GLN A 76 -24.06 -5.03 -22.06
CA GLN A 76 -23.75 -4.55 -20.71
C GLN A 76 -24.76 -3.45 -20.34
N ASN A 77 -25.99 -3.89 -20.07
CA ASN A 77 -27.13 -3.02 -19.81
C ASN A 77 -27.11 -2.45 -18.38
N GLU A 78 -26.09 -1.65 -18.08
CA GLU A 78 -25.86 -1.04 -16.77
C GLU A 78 -25.57 0.46 -16.90
N ILE A 79 -25.84 1.22 -15.84
CA ILE A 79 -25.56 2.65 -15.76
C ILE A 79 -24.82 2.94 -14.46
N PHE A 80 -23.62 3.53 -14.55
CA PHE A 80 -22.83 3.98 -13.40
C PHE A 80 -22.79 5.50 -13.33
N LEU A 81 -23.22 6.03 -12.19
CA LEU A 81 -23.31 7.46 -11.91
C LEU A 81 -22.57 7.76 -10.61
N GLU A 82 -21.71 8.76 -10.61
CA GLU A 82 -21.15 9.33 -9.39
C GLU A 82 -22.06 10.48 -8.93
N LEU A 83 -22.45 10.45 -7.66
CA LEU A 83 -23.31 11.47 -7.06
C LEU A 83 -22.96 11.74 -5.59
N ILE A 84 -23.39 12.90 -5.10
CA ILE A 84 -23.27 13.29 -3.69
C ILE A 84 -24.56 12.88 -2.97
N PRO A 85 -24.53 11.86 -2.08
CA PRO A 85 -25.76 11.34 -1.46
C PRO A 85 -26.49 12.36 -0.59
N GLU A 86 -25.79 13.38 -0.07
CA GLU A 86 -26.40 14.47 0.69
C GLU A 86 -27.44 15.25 -0.14
N ASN A 87 -27.18 15.48 -1.42
CA ASN A 87 -28.12 16.16 -2.32
C ASN A 87 -29.38 15.31 -2.54
N LEU A 88 -29.22 13.99 -2.66
CA LEU A 88 -30.33 13.05 -2.79
C LEU A 88 -31.13 12.94 -1.49
N SER A 89 -30.45 12.86 -0.34
CA SER A 89 -31.07 12.90 0.99
C SER A 89 -31.91 14.16 1.17
N ARG A 90 -31.38 15.34 0.79
CA ARG A 90 -32.10 16.62 0.88
C ARG A 90 -33.34 16.66 -0.01
N ALA A 91 -33.24 16.12 -1.23
CA ALA A 91 -34.37 16.01 -2.16
C ALA A 91 -35.44 15.00 -1.70
N LEU A 92 -35.07 13.96 -0.95
CA LEU A 92 -36.02 12.97 -0.43
C LEU A 92 -36.65 13.40 0.91
N LYS A 93 -36.04 14.33 1.66
CA LYS A 93 -36.65 14.89 2.88
C LYS A 93 -37.97 15.63 2.56
N THR A 94 -38.03 16.32 1.43
CA THR A 94 -39.27 16.98 0.96
C THR A 94 -40.32 15.98 0.48
N ALA A 95 -39.95 14.70 0.31
CA ALA A 95 -40.82 13.63 -0.17
C ALA A 95 -41.67 12.96 0.93
N GLN A 96 -41.42 13.22 2.22
CA GLN A 96 -42.11 12.51 3.32
C GLN A 96 -43.64 12.56 3.25
N ASN A 97 -44.19 13.64 2.68
CA ASN A 97 -45.64 13.84 2.50
C ASN A 97 -46.06 13.78 1.02
N ALA A 98 -45.22 13.26 0.13
CA ALA A 98 -45.53 13.17 -1.29
C ALA A 98 -46.48 12.00 -1.57
N LYS A 99 -47.42 12.22 -2.51
CA LYS A 99 -48.27 11.17 -3.09
C LYS A 99 -47.48 10.23 -4.00
N SER A 100 -46.52 10.78 -4.73
CA SER A 100 -45.63 10.00 -5.59
C SER A 100 -44.29 10.68 -5.78
N VAL A 101 -43.26 9.87 -6.01
CA VAL A 101 -41.89 10.32 -6.30
C VAL A 101 -41.44 9.68 -7.60
N LYS A 102 -41.06 10.50 -8.57
CA LYS A 102 -40.50 10.06 -9.85
C LYS A 102 -39.02 10.43 -9.90
N VAL A 103 -38.15 9.45 -10.09
CA VAL A 103 -36.72 9.68 -10.30
C VAL A 103 -36.41 9.42 -11.76
N LYS A 104 -35.77 10.36 -12.45
CA LYS A 104 -35.41 10.21 -13.87
C LYS A 104 -34.05 10.80 -14.17
N LEU A 105 -33.32 10.17 -15.08
CA LEU A 105 -32.09 10.74 -15.61
C LEU A 105 -32.44 11.75 -16.69
N THR A 106 -32.01 13.00 -16.53
CA THR A 106 -32.20 14.07 -17.50
C THR A 106 -30.86 14.69 -17.89
N ASN A 107 -30.82 15.30 -19.06
CA ASN A 107 -29.67 16.08 -19.50
C ASN A 107 -30.16 17.50 -19.80
N LYS A 108 -29.93 18.42 -18.86
CA LYS A 108 -30.27 19.84 -19.02
C LYS A 108 -29.00 20.60 -19.41
N HIS A 109 -28.39 21.32 -18.47
CA HIS A 109 -27.06 21.92 -18.65
C HIS A 109 -25.93 20.94 -18.34
N CYS A 110 -26.19 19.99 -17.43
CA CYS A 110 -25.35 18.86 -17.11
C CYS A 110 -26.24 17.62 -16.89
N PRO A 111 -25.67 16.40 -16.92
CA PRO A 111 -26.40 15.20 -16.56
C PRO A 111 -26.88 15.30 -15.10
N CYS A 112 -28.20 15.16 -14.91
CA CYS A 112 -28.84 15.29 -13.61
C CYS A 112 -29.74 14.08 -13.33
N LEU A 113 -29.73 13.62 -12.08
CA LEU A 113 -30.76 12.76 -11.52
C LEU A 113 -31.89 13.66 -10.99
N THR A 114 -32.95 13.79 -11.77
CA THR A 114 -34.11 14.63 -11.44
C THR A 114 -35.09 13.84 -10.57
N VAL A 115 -35.37 14.34 -9.37
CA VAL A 115 -36.37 13.84 -8.44
C VAL A 115 -37.59 14.76 -8.47
N ALA A 116 -38.71 14.29 -9.03
CA ALA A 116 -39.97 15.00 -9.11
C ALA A 116 -40.97 14.43 -8.08
N LEU A 117 -41.41 15.27 -7.17
CA LEU A 117 -42.30 14.96 -6.05
C LEU A 117 -43.68 15.51 -6.35
N GLU A 118 -44.70 14.68 -6.21
CA GLU A 118 -46.10 15.10 -6.30
C GLU A 118 -46.65 15.28 -4.88
N LEU A 119 -46.77 16.53 -4.42
CA LEU A 119 -47.26 16.86 -3.09
C LEU A 119 -48.79 17.07 -3.10
N PRO A 120 -49.49 16.66 -2.02
CA PRO A 120 -50.89 17.00 -1.84
C PRO A 120 -51.08 18.53 -1.74
N SER A 121 -52.17 19.02 -2.31
CA SER A 121 -52.58 20.42 -2.23
C SER A 121 -54.04 20.53 -1.80
N LEU A 122 -54.40 21.69 -1.23
CA LEU A 122 -55.78 22.04 -0.89
C LEU A 122 -56.61 22.44 -2.13
N SER A 123 -55.95 22.66 -3.28
CA SER A 123 -56.57 22.86 -4.59
C SER A 123 -56.80 21.55 -5.34
N SER A 124 -57.64 21.56 -6.38
CA SER A 124 -57.90 20.40 -7.25
C SER A 124 -56.67 19.92 -8.05
N SER A 125 -55.60 20.72 -8.13
CA SER A 125 -54.34 20.38 -8.77
C SER A 125 -53.25 19.97 -7.76
N SER A 126 -52.44 18.97 -8.11
CA SER A 126 -51.28 18.55 -7.31
C SER A 126 -50.11 19.53 -7.49
N ARG A 127 -49.30 19.72 -6.43
CA ARG A 127 -48.09 20.56 -6.49
C ARG A 127 -46.90 19.68 -6.84
N ILE A 128 -46.16 20.05 -7.89
CA ILE A 128 -44.98 19.29 -8.30
C ILE A 128 -43.73 20.04 -7.87
N VAL A 129 -42.92 19.42 -7.03
CA VAL A 129 -41.60 19.93 -6.62
C VAL A 129 -40.54 19.12 -7.34
N THR A 130 -39.63 19.78 -8.06
CA THR A 130 -38.57 19.10 -8.83
C THR A 130 -37.21 19.50 -8.30
N HIS A 131 -36.39 18.50 -7.99
CA HIS A 131 -34.98 18.66 -7.60
C HIS A 131 -34.09 18.06 -8.68
N ASP A 132 -33.19 18.85 -9.25
CA ASP A 132 -32.19 18.37 -10.22
C ASP A 132 -30.86 18.16 -9.51
N ILE A 133 -30.46 16.89 -9.32
CA ILE A 133 -29.22 16.55 -8.63
C ILE A 133 -28.13 16.29 -9.69
N PRO A 134 -27.03 17.05 -9.71
CA PRO A 134 -25.96 16.84 -10.68
C PRO A 134 -25.30 15.47 -10.44
N VAL A 135 -25.06 14.73 -11.52
CA VAL A 135 -24.38 13.43 -11.49
C VAL A 135 -23.28 13.39 -12.54
N SER A 136 -22.21 12.65 -12.29
CA SER A 136 -21.16 12.40 -13.28
C SER A 136 -21.29 10.99 -13.82
N VAL A 137 -21.19 10.82 -15.14
CA VAL A 137 -21.30 9.50 -15.78
C VAL A 137 -19.94 8.82 -15.74
N ILE A 138 -19.86 7.64 -15.11
CA ILE A 138 -18.60 6.91 -14.99
C ILE A 138 -18.30 6.17 -16.31
N PRO A 139 -17.15 6.44 -16.95
CA PRO A 139 -16.77 5.75 -18.19
C PRO A 139 -16.57 4.24 -18.01
N ARG A 140 -16.98 3.46 -19.01
CA ARG A 140 -16.92 1.98 -19.04
C ARG A 140 -15.56 1.37 -18.67
N ARG A 141 -14.46 2.05 -19.02
CA ARG A 141 -13.10 1.62 -18.69
C ARG A 141 -12.84 1.49 -17.17
N LEU A 142 -13.62 2.17 -16.33
CA LEU A 142 -13.48 2.17 -14.88
C LEU A 142 -14.49 1.24 -14.18
N TRP A 143 -15.41 0.59 -14.92
CA TRP A 143 -16.47 -0.22 -14.30
C TRP A 143 -15.93 -1.43 -13.53
N ASN A 144 -14.75 -1.94 -13.91
CA ASN A 144 -14.09 -3.03 -13.19
C ASN A 144 -13.70 -2.67 -11.75
N ASP A 145 -13.52 -1.38 -11.45
CA ASP A 145 -13.14 -0.90 -10.12
C ASP A 145 -14.33 -0.85 -9.14
N PHE A 146 -15.56 -1.02 -9.63
CA PHE A 146 -16.81 -0.95 -8.87
C PHE A 146 -17.53 -2.30 -8.78
N LYS A 147 -16.77 -3.39 -8.79
CA LYS A 147 -17.31 -4.73 -8.56
C LYS A 147 -17.56 -4.99 -7.07
N GLU A 148 -18.47 -5.92 -6.81
CA GLU A 148 -18.75 -6.38 -5.46
C GLU A 148 -17.45 -6.91 -4.82
N PRO A 149 -17.11 -6.48 -3.60
CA PRO A 149 -15.96 -7.02 -2.89
C PRO A 149 -16.23 -8.49 -2.55
N SER A 150 -15.32 -9.37 -2.93
CA SER A 150 -15.37 -10.77 -2.49
C SER A 150 -15.22 -10.81 -0.97
N VAL A 151 -16.18 -11.44 -0.28
CA VAL A 151 -16.08 -11.70 1.16
C VAL A 151 -14.99 -12.76 1.35
N PRO A 152 -13.89 -12.45 2.05
CA PRO A 152 -12.82 -13.41 2.30
C PRO A 152 -13.26 -14.47 3.33
N GLU A 153 -12.49 -15.56 3.44
CA GLU A 153 -12.70 -16.56 4.49
C GLU A 153 -12.50 -15.92 5.88
N PHE A 154 -13.45 -16.16 6.79
CA PHE A 154 -13.48 -15.54 8.12
C PHE A 154 -13.38 -16.60 9.22
N ASP A 155 -12.66 -16.29 10.30
CA ASP A 155 -12.43 -17.23 11.41
C ASP A 155 -13.56 -17.20 12.44
N VAL A 156 -14.13 -16.00 12.65
CA VAL A 156 -15.20 -15.75 13.62
C VAL A 156 -16.28 -14.89 12.99
N SER A 157 -17.53 -15.33 13.13
CA SER A 157 -18.73 -14.56 12.80
C SER A 157 -19.64 -14.51 14.02
N ILE A 158 -20.13 -13.33 14.35
CA ILE A 158 -20.97 -13.09 15.53
C ILE A 158 -22.09 -12.10 15.20
N TYR A 159 -23.25 -12.22 15.86
CA TYR A 159 -24.28 -11.19 15.77
C TYR A 159 -23.87 -9.95 16.57
N LEU A 160 -24.14 -8.76 16.04
CA LEU A 160 -23.85 -7.52 16.76
C LEU A 160 -24.90 -7.26 17.86
N PRO A 161 -24.48 -6.67 19.00
CA PRO A 161 -25.42 -6.19 20.01
C PRO A 161 -26.26 -5.03 19.46
N ALA A 162 -27.21 -4.55 20.25
CA ALA A 162 -28.02 -3.38 19.89
C ALA A 162 -27.11 -2.20 19.47
N LEU A 163 -27.17 -1.84 18.19
CA LEU A 163 -26.25 -0.87 17.58
C LEU A 163 -26.32 0.50 18.24
N LYS A 164 -27.46 0.86 18.83
CA LYS A 164 -27.63 2.10 19.62
C LYS A 164 -26.77 2.09 20.88
N THR A 165 -26.77 0.98 21.62
CA THR A 165 -25.94 0.81 22.83
C THR A 165 -24.47 0.82 22.46
N MET A 166 -24.11 0.06 21.42
CA MET A 166 -22.74 0.04 20.89
C MET A 166 -22.28 1.44 20.48
N LYS A 167 -23.13 2.22 19.80
CA LYS A 167 -22.85 3.61 19.43
C LYS A 167 -22.54 4.48 20.66
N SER A 168 -23.38 4.43 21.69
CA SER A 168 -23.19 5.23 22.92
C SER A 168 -21.88 4.90 23.62
N VAL A 169 -21.46 3.63 23.62
CA VAL A 169 -20.17 3.20 24.17
C VAL A 169 -19.02 3.75 23.33
N VAL A 170 -19.05 3.55 22.01
CA VAL A 170 -18.03 4.01 21.07
C VAL A 170 -17.87 5.54 21.10
N GLU A 171 -18.97 6.28 21.28
CA GLU A 171 -18.97 7.74 21.37
C GLU A 171 -18.22 8.26 22.61
N ARG A 172 -18.34 7.58 23.76
CA ARG A 172 -17.56 7.90 24.97
C ARG A 172 -16.10 7.50 24.82
N MET A 173 -15.87 6.33 24.24
CA MET A 173 -14.54 5.76 23.98
C MET A 173 -13.70 6.60 23.02
N LYS A 174 -14.31 7.29 22.06
CA LYS A 174 -13.65 8.23 21.13
C LYS A 174 -12.86 9.34 21.83
N ASN A 175 -13.30 9.77 23.01
CA ASN A 175 -12.61 10.83 23.76
C ASN A 175 -11.30 10.34 24.40
N LEU A 176 -11.07 9.03 24.47
CA LEU A 176 -9.90 8.42 25.09
C LEU A 176 -8.83 8.02 24.07
N SER A 177 -9.24 7.49 22.91
CA SER A 177 -8.31 7.08 21.84
C SER A 177 -8.94 7.21 20.47
N ASN A 178 -8.09 7.38 19.45
CA ASN A 178 -8.48 7.36 18.03
C ASN A 178 -8.67 5.93 17.49
N TYR A 179 -8.26 4.91 18.24
CA TYR A 179 -8.34 3.51 17.83
C TYR A 179 -9.06 2.68 18.88
N ILE A 180 -9.86 1.72 18.41
CA ILE A 180 -10.55 0.74 19.22
C ILE A 180 -10.17 -0.65 18.74
N VAL A 181 -9.97 -1.56 19.69
CA VAL A 181 -9.79 -2.99 19.42
C VAL A 181 -11.14 -3.65 19.63
N ILE A 182 -11.63 -4.35 18.62
CA ILE A 182 -12.82 -5.20 18.71
C ILE A 182 -12.34 -6.63 18.77
N GLU A 183 -12.75 -7.36 19.79
CA GLU A 183 -12.44 -8.78 19.98
C GLU A 183 -13.76 -9.55 19.90
N ALA A 184 -13.80 -10.72 19.25
CA ALA A 184 -14.98 -11.58 19.25
C ALA A 184 -14.61 -13.06 19.29
N ASN A 185 -15.46 -13.88 19.91
CA ASN A 185 -15.29 -15.34 19.98
C ASN A 185 -16.46 -16.10 19.34
N ARG A 186 -16.34 -17.43 19.29
CA ARG A 186 -17.39 -18.35 18.79
C ARG A 186 -18.45 -18.70 19.86
N ASN A 187 -18.34 -18.12 21.06
CA ASN A 187 -19.23 -18.33 22.20
C ASN A 187 -20.20 -17.14 22.42
N GLY A 188 -20.28 -16.24 21.44
CA GLY A 188 -21.19 -15.12 21.47
C GLY A 188 -20.79 -13.96 22.39
N GLU A 189 -19.50 -13.77 22.62
CA GLU A 189 -18.95 -12.60 23.30
C GLU A 189 -18.22 -11.69 22.30
N ILE A 190 -18.46 -10.38 22.41
CA ILE A 190 -17.72 -9.32 21.71
C ILE A 190 -17.24 -8.29 22.72
N ASN A 191 -15.96 -7.94 22.66
CA ASN A 191 -15.35 -6.93 23.52
C ASN A 191 -14.95 -5.72 22.69
N LEU A 192 -15.17 -4.53 23.26
CA LEU A 192 -14.66 -3.26 22.76
C LEU A 192 -13.61 -2.76 23.74
N LYS A 193 -12.37 -2.61 23.28
CA LYS A 193 -11.23 -2.28 24.14
C LYS A 193 -10.47 -1.07 23.63
N ILE A 194 -10.11 -0.18 24.54
CA ILE A 194 -9.18 0.92 24.33
C ILE A 194 -8.05 0.80 25.33
N GLU A 195 -6.83 0.85 24.84
CA GLU A 195 -5.62 0.87 25.65
C GLU A 195 -4.83 2.14 25.33
N THR A 196 -4.56 2.95 26.35
CA THR A 196 -3.72 4.15 26.30
C THR A 196 -2.70 4.09 27.44
N ASP A 197 -1.69 4.96 27.43
CA ASP A 197 -0.62 4.96 28.45
C ASP A 197 -1.13 5.23 29.87
N LEU A 198 -2.31 5.87 30.01
CA LEU A 198 -2.87 6.27 31.30
C LEU A 198 -4.08 5.42 31.72
N VAL A 199 -4.92 4.99 30.77
CA VAL A 199 -6.19 4.32 31.04
C VAL A 199 -6.41 3.19 30.04
N SER A 200 -6.90 2.06 30.54
CA SER A 200 -7.51 1.00 29.73
C SER A 200 -9.00 0.92 30.02
N VAL A 201 -9.83 0.88 28.97
CA VAL A 201 -11.28 0.73 29.08
C VAL A 201 -11.69 -0.45 28.20
N SER A 202 -12.35 -1.43 28.79
CA SER A 202 -13.00 -2.52 28.06
C SER A 202 -14.51 -2.51 28.32
N THR A 203 -15.28 -2.87 27.30
CA THR A 203 -16.72 -3.09 27.40
C THR A 203 -17.02 -4.46 26.81
N HIS A 204 -17.67 -5.31 27.59
CA HIS A 204 -17.95 -6.70 27.26
C HIS A 204 -19.44 -6.84 26.93
N PHE A 205 -19.75 -7.39 25.77
CA PHE A 205 -21.11 -7.80 25.41
C PHE A 205 -21.12 -9.32 25.30
N LYS A 206 -22.11 -9.94 25.94
CA LYS A 206 -22.26 -11.40 26.03
C LYS A 206 -23.61 -11.83 25.46
N ASP A 207 -23.78 -13.14 25.29
CA ASP A 207 -25.03 -13.77 24.85
C ASP A 207 -25.48 -13.33 23.43
N LEU A 208 -24.50 -13.04 22.57
CA LEU A 208 -24.72 -12.68 21.17
C LEU A 208 -24.52 -13.91 20.30
N GLY A 209 -25.59 -14.63 19.95
CA GLY A 209 -25.46 -15.89 19.19
C GLY A 209 -24.54 -15.79 17.95
N ASN A 210 -24.07 -16.95 17.49
CA ASN A 210 -23.24 -17.04 16.30
C ASN A 210 -24.09 -17.56 15.12
N PRO A 211 -24.03 -16.92 13.94
CA PRO A 211 -24.72 -17.45 12.78
C PRO A 211 -24.12 -18.79 12.31
N PRO A 212 -24.94 -19.77 11.91
CA PRO A 212 -24.50 -21.12 11.55
C PRO A 212 -23.95 -21.15 10.12
N TRP A 213 -22.76 -20.59 9.91
CA TRP A 213 -22.08 -20.66 8.59
C TRP A 213 -21.16 -21.88 8.45
N VAL A 214 -20.83 -22.53 9.57
CA VAL A 214 -19.87 -23.65 9.62
C VAL A 214 -20.64 -24.94 9.91
N SER A 215 -20.55 -25.89 8.99
CA SER A 215 -20.99 -27.27 9.17
C SER A 215 -20.23 -27.95 10.31
N ASP A 216 -20.94 -28.75 11.10
CA ASP A 216 -20.50 -29.56 12.24
C ASP A 216 -19.46 -30.67 11.89
N ASP A 217 -18.56 -30.46 10.94
CA ASP A 217 -17.54 -31.42 10.54
C ASP A 217 -16.19 -31.10 11.22
N ALA A 218 -16.17 -31.17 12.55
CA ALA A 218 -14.94 -31.39 13.31
C ALA A 218 -15.27 -32.11 14.61
N SER A 219 -15.34 -33.43 14.51
CA SER A 219 -15.21 -34.35 15.62
C SER A 219 -13.97 -34.01 16.47
N GLN A 220 -14.20 -33.87 17.78
CA GLN A 220 -13.25 -34.12 18.86
C GLN A 220 -11.84 -33.52 18.67
N ASN A 221 -11.69 -32.22 18.93
CA ASN A 221 -10.51 -31.67 19.62
C ASN A 221 -10.74 -30.20 20.02
N SER A 222 -10.43 -29.91 21.29
CA SER A 222 -10.21 -28.58 21.87
C SER A 222 -11.42 -27.69 22.23
N THR A 223 -11.84 -27.79 23.50
CA THR A 223 -12.53 -26.72 24.23
C THR A 223 -11.73 -25.40 24.27
N GLN A 224 -10.45 -25.41 23.88
CA GLN A 224 -9.55 -24.25 23.85
C GLN A 224 -9.69 -23.37 22.60
N GLU A 225 -10.19 -23.88 21.46
CA GLU A 225 -10.34 -23.05 20.25
C GLU A 225 -11.61 -22.18 20.25
N ILE A 226 -12.61 -22.51 21.08
CA ILE A 226 -13.91 -21.81 21.15
C ILE A 226 -13.79 -20.44 21.84
N ASP A 227 -12.89 -20.33 22.83
CA ASP A 227 -12.65 -19.11 23.61
C ASP A 227 -11.58 -18.19 23.02
N ASN A 228 -10.93 -18.60 21.92
CA ASN A 228 -9.96 -17.76 21.23
C ASN A 228 -10.67 -16.53 20.63
N MET A 229 -10.23 -15.35 21.06
CA MET A 229 -10.78 -14.08 20.60
C MET A 229 -10.05 -13.62 19.33
N ALA A 230 -10.78 -13.50 18.23
CA ALA A 230 -10.28 -12.81 17.06
C ALA A 230 -10.29 -11.30 17.33
N GLU A 231 -9.12 -10.64 17.21
CA GLU A 231 -8.97 -9.21 17.46
C GLU A 231 -8.79 -8.41 16.16
N ALA A 232 -9.43 -7.24 16.09
CA ALA A 232 -9.26 -6.30 15.01
C ALA A 232 -9.15 -4.86 15.55
N ARG A 233 -8.07 -4.16 15.19
CA ARG A 233 -7.86 -2.75 15.54
C ARG A 233 -8.38 -1.85 14.42
N ILE A 234 -9.32 -0.97 14.73
CA ILE A 234 -9.96 -0.08 13.74
C ILE A 234 -9.96 1.39 14.19
N ASP A 235 -10.05 2.33 13.24
CA ASP A 235 -10.24 3.76 13.55
C ASP A 235 -11.65 3.97 14.11
N ILE A 236 -11.72 4.50 15.33
CA ILE A 236 -12.98 4.66 16.06
C ILE A 236 -13.94 5.61 15.36
N ARG A 237 -13.44 6.60 14.59
CA ARG A 237 -14.28 7.54 13.85
C ARG A 237 -14.99 6.86 12.70
N LYS A 238 -14.32 5.90 12.04
CA LYS A 238 -14.91 5.11 10.95
C LYS A 238 -16.02 4.19 11.48
N LEU A 239 -15.76 3.51 12.60
CA LEU A 239 -16.79 2.71 13.29
C LEU A 239 -17.98 3.58 13.73
N LEU A 240 -17.71 4.73 14.34
CA LEU A 240 -18.75 5.64 14.80
C LEU A 240 -19.56 6.20 13.61
N GLN A 241 -18.92 6.48 12.48
CA GLN A 241 -19.60 6.90 11.25
C GLN A 241 -20.59 5.84 10.77
N PHE A 242 -20.20 4.56 10.82
CA PHE A 242 -21.08 3.44 10.55
C PHE A 242 -22.26 3.35 11.52
N LEU A 243 -21.98 3.36 12.82
CA LEU A 243 -23.02 3.26 13.86
C LEU A 243 -23.97 4.47 13.87
N ALA A 244 -23.49 5.67 13.55
CA ALA A 244 -24.31 6.88 13.45
C ALA A 244 -25.21 6.90 12.20
N GLY A 245 -24.83 6.16 11.16
CA GLY A 245 -25.62 5.94 9.95
C GLY A 245 -26.88 5.12 10.20
N GLN A 246 -26.87 4.26 11.21
CA GLN A 246 -27.97 3.35 11.52
C GLN A 246 -29.15 4.09 12.16
N GLN A 247 -30.19 4.36 11.38
CA GLN A 247 -31.45 4.95 11.87
C GLN A 247 -32.50 3.89 12.21
N VAL A 248 -32.33 2.68 11.66
CA VAL A 248 -33.22 1.52 11.86
C VAL A 248 -32.36 0.36 12.34
N ASN A 249 -32.88 -0.43 13.27
CA ASN A 249 -32.19 -1.65 13.67
C ASN A 249 -32.31 -2.66 12.52
N PRO A 250 -31.20 -3.19 11.99
CA PRO A 250 -31.27 -4.23 10.96
C PRO A 250 -31.90 -5.50 11.55
N THR A 251 -32.58 -6.27 10.71
CA THR A 251 -33.12 -7.60 11.07
C THR A 251 -32.01 -8.59 11.37
N LYS A 252 -30.86 -8.46 10.71
CA LYS A 252 -29.64 -9.22 10.99
C LYS A 252 -28.44 -8.28 10.92
N ALA A 253 -27.66 -8.21 11.99
CA ALA A 253 -26.38 -7.51 12.02
C ALA A 253 -25.30 -8.53 12.33
N ILE A 254 -24.38 -8.74 11.39
CA ILE A 254 -23.30 -9.72 11.51
C ILE A 254 -21.98 -8.98 11.45
N CYS A 255 -21.05 -9.35 12.33
CA CYS A 255 -19.66 -8.94 12.28
C CYS A 255 -18.80 -10.16 11.99
N THR A 256 -18.06 -10.10 10.89
CA THR A 256 -17.11 -11.15 10.48
C THR A 256 -15.69 -10.63 10.69
N PHE A 257 -14.88 -11.44 11.36
CA PHE A 257 -13.46 -11.17 11.57
C PHE A 257 -12.68 -12.05 10.61
N GLU A 258 -12.03 -11.40 9.65
CA GLU A 258 -10.97 -12.01 8.86
C GLU A 258 -9.67 -11.84 9.66
N THR A 259 -9.14 -12.93 10.21
CA THR A 259 -7.80 -12.91 10.76
C THR A 259 -6.84 -13.03 9.59
N LEU A 260 -6.65 -11.94 8.83
CA LEU A 260 -5.63 -11.83 7.77
C LEU A 260 -4.20 -11.76 8.35
N ALA A 261 -3.99 -12.49 9.44
CA ALA A 261 -2.89 -12.36 10.36
C ALA A 261 -2.84 -13.55 11.35
N ARG A 262 -2.91 -14.81 10.86
CA ARG A 262 -2.24 -15.92 11.59
C ARG A 262 -0.72 -15.69 11.76
N ASN A 263 -0.17 -14.61 11.20
CA ASN A 263 1.10 -13.97 11.56
C ASN A 263 1.00 -12.43 11.59
N GLY A 264 -0.10 -11.90 12.12
CA GLY A 264 -0.15 -10.49 12.50
C GLY A 264 0.73 -10.30 13.71
N LEU A 265 1.93 -9.76 13.51
CA LEU A 265 2.83 -9.42 14.60
C LEU A 265 2.04 -8.60 15.64
N PRO A 266 1.94 -9.05 16.90
CA PRO A 266 1.27 -8.27 17.92
C PRO A 266 1.97 -6.92 18.03
N GLN A 267 1.21 -5.82 17.94
CA GLN A 267 1.77 -4.47 17.93
C GLN A 267 2.46 -4.10 19.25
N LYS A 268 2.23 -4.86 20.33
CA LYS A 268 3.06 -4.79 21.53
C LYS A 268 4.38 -5.51 21.29
N ARG A 269 5.49 -4.80 21.52
CA ARG A 269 6.86 -5.30 21.30
C ARG A 269 7.14 -5.66 19.83
N LEU A 270 6.39 -5.11 18.87
CA LEU A 270 6.60 -5.31 17.42
C LEU A 270 8.06 -5.05 17.02
N ILE A 271 8.67 -3.99 17.56
CA ILE A 271 10.08 -3.68 17.35
C ILE A 271 10.97 -4.78 17.93
N SER A 272 10.70 -5.30 19.12
CA SER A 272 11.47 -6.42 19.70
C SER A 272 11.24 -7.74 18.98
N ILE A 273 10.05 -7.99 18.42
CA ILE A 273 9.76 -9.20 17.66
C ILE A 273 10.41 -9.12 16.28
N ILE A 274 10.32 -7.97 15.60
CA ILE A 274 11.06 -7.72 14.36
C ILE A 274 12.56 -7.77 14.64
N TYR A 275 13.02 -7.17 15.74
CA TYR A 275 14.41 -7.22 16.15
C TYR A 275 14.85 -8.66 16.39
N ASN A 276 14.09 -9.46 17.14
CA ASN A 276 14.34 -10.89 17.35
C ASN A 276 14.29 -11.65 16.03
N LEU A 277 13.31 -11.45 15.15
CA LEU A 277 13.30 -12.10 13.83
C LEU A 277 14.50 -11.70 12.96
N LEU A 278 15.02 -10.48 13.11
CA LEU A 278 16.22 -10.00 12.41
C LEU A 278 17.53 -10.44 13.10
N THR A 279 17.51 -10.80 14.38
CA THR A 279 18.71 -11.16 15.16
C THR A 279 18.80 -12.62 15.55
N THR A 280 17.69 -13.36 15.57
CA THR A 280 17.66 -14.81 15.76
C THR A 280 18.25 -15.44 14.49
N PRO A 281 19.43 -16.07 14.56
CA PRO A 281 19.95 -16.82 13.43
C PRO A 281 18.96 -17.96 13.12
N PRO A 282 18.60 -18.20 11.86
CA PRO A 282 17.82 -19.38 11.50
C PRO A 282 18.58 -20.65 11.95
N ASP A 283 17.84 -21.65 12.43
CA ASP A 283 18.39 -22.89 13.02
C ASP A 283 19.27 -23.72 12.05
N ASP A 284 19.36 -23.35 10.76
CA ASP A 284 20.16 -24.04 9.74
C ASP A 284 21.44 -23.27 9.34
N PRO A 285 22.65 -23.84 9.57
CA PRO A 285 23.87 -23.39 8.92
C PRO A 285 24.09 -24.06 7.54
N PRO A 286 24.72 -23.38 6.56
CA PRO A 286 24.67 -21.96 6.23
C PRO A 286 23.66 -21.71 5.08
N TYR A 287 22.63 -20.91 5.35
CA TYR A 287 21.66 -20.49 4.34
C TYR A 287 22.33 -19.70 3.22
N LYS A 288 22.47 -20.32 2.05
CA LYS A 288 22.85 -19.61 0.82
C LYS A 288 21.66 -18.77 0.38
N HIS A 289 21.74 -17.45 0.55
CA HIS A 289 20.65 -16.57 0.15
C HIS A 289 20.48 -16.56 -1.37
N LYS A 290 19.24 -16.44 -1.86
CA LYS A 290 18.92 -16.40 -3.31
C LYS A 290 19.73 -15.38 -4.13
N TYR A 291 20.24 -14.31 -3.53
CA TYR A 291 21.11 -13.36 -4.23
C TYR A 291 22.53 -13.90 -4.44
N MET A 292 23.04 -14.74 -3.52
CA MET A 292 24.32 -15.41 -3.65
C MET A 292 24.29 -16.40 -4.82
N ASP A 293 23.20 -17.15 -4.97
CA ASP A 293 23.00 -18.04 -6.13
C ASP A 293 23.06 -17.30 -7.47
N LYS A 294 22.49 -16.09 -7.52
CA LYS A 294 22.55 -15.24 -8.73
C LYS A 294 23.96 -14.76 -9.04
N TRP A 295 24.78 -14.50 -8.02
CA TRP A 295 26.18 -14.12 -8.21
C TRP A 295 27.02 -15.32 -8.62
N ASP A 296 26.80 -16.50 -8.05
CA ASP A 296 27.53 -17.71 -8.42
C ASP A 296 27.29 -18.14 -9.87
N ALA A 297 26.11 -17.84 -10.42
CA ALA A 297 25.81 -18.09 -11.83
C ALA A 297 26.56 -17.16 -12.80
N VAL A 298 27.10 -16.04 -12.30
CA VAL A 298 27.65 -14.94 -13.12
C VAL A 298 29.16 -14.78 -12.89
N LEU A 299 29.66 -15.15 -11.72
CA LEU A 299 31.07 -15.08 -11.39
C LEU A 299 31.84 -16.25 -12.03
N PRO A 300 33.10 -16.03 -12.49
CA PRO A 300 33.93 -17.12 -13.02
C PRO A 300 34.21 -18.23 -12.01
N GLN A 301 34.26 -17.87 -10.72
CA GLN A 301 34.39 -18.79 -9.59
C GLN A 301 33.42 -18.35 -8.49
N PRO A 302 32.68 -19.28 -7.87
CA PRO A 302 31.77 -18.96 -6.78
C PRO A 302 32.56 -18.47 -5.56
N LEU A 303 32.00 -17.50 -4.85
CA LEU A 303 32.63 -16.94 -3.65
C LEU A 303 32.38 -17.85 -2.44
N THR A 304 33.39 -18.03 -1.61
CA THR A 304 33.25 -18.84 -0.38
C THR A 304 32.39 -18.10 0.65
N PRO A 305 31.78 -18.81 1.64
CA PRO A 305 31.03 -18.17 2.72
C PRO A 305 31.87 -17.13 3.51
N GLU A 306 33.16 -17.39 3.69
CA GLU A 306 34.10 -16.48 4.34
C GLU A 306 34.33 -15.20 3.52
N GLU A 307 34.44 -15.33 2.20
CA GLU A 307 34.55 -14.19 1.29
C GLU A 307 33.27 -13.36 1.29
N TRP A 308 32.10 -14.00 1.27
CA TRP A 308 30.82 -13.32 1.42
C TRP A 308 30.71 -12.57 2.75
N ALA A 309 31.13 -13.19 3.87
CA ALA A 309 31.16 -12.55 5.17
C ALA A 309 32.08 -11.32 5.19
N SER A 310 33.25 -11.42 4.55
CA SER A 310 34.21 -10.31 4.41
C SER A 310 33.64 -9.17 3.57
N ILE A 311 32.98 -9.47 2.45
CA ILE A 311 32.30 -8.48 1.61
C ILE A 311 31.22 -7.74 2.40
N TRP A 312 30.38 -8.48 3.15
CA TRP A 312 29.33 -7.88 3.98
C TRP A 312 29.87 -7.02 5.11
N ASP A 313 30.93 -7.48 5.79
CA ASP A 313 31.56 -6.70 6.84
C ASP A 313 32.19 -5.41 6.29
N ASN A 314 32.84 -5.50 5.13
CA ASN A 314 33.36 -4.32 4.43
C ASN A 314 32.23 -3.37 4.01
N ALA A 315 31.13 -3.89 3.45
CA ALA A 315 29.97 -3.10 3.05
C ALA A 315 29.35 -2.34 4.24
N ARG A 316 29.30 -2.98 5.41
CA ARG A 316 28.80 -2.39 6.66
C ARG A 316 29.71 -1.29 7.20
N LYS A 317 31.02 -1.43 7.04
CA LYS A 317 32.06 -0.55 7.62
C LYS A 317 32.60 0.53 6.66
N MET A 318 32.30 0.46 5.36
CA MET A 318 32.98 1.30 4.36
C MET A 318 32.80 2.81 4.49
N SER A 319 31.66 3.28 5.02
CA SER A 319 31.29 4.68 5.11
C SER A 319 30.30 4.85 6.26
N MET A 320 30.18 6.06 6.82
CA MET A 320 29.12 6.36 7.77
C MET A 320 27.82 6.83 7.10
N CYS A 321 27.90 7.26 5.84
CA CYS A 321 26.75 7.71 5.07
C CYS A 321 25.85 6.53 4.69
N VAL A 322 24.64 6.48 5.24
CA VAL A 322 23.64 5.43 4.94
C VAL A 322 23.34 5.35 3.44
N ARG A 323 23.26 6.49 2.77
CA ARG A 323 23.03 6.56 1.32
C ARG A 323 24.13 5.85 0.54
N GLN A 324 25.40 5.99 0.94
CA GLN A 324 26.52 5.28 0.30
C GLN A 324 26.45 3.76 0.54
N LYS A 325 26.11 3.33 1.76
CA LYS A 325 25.89 1.90 2.06
C LYS A 325 24.75 1.29 1.26
N GLU A 326 23.67 2.03 1.07
CA GLU A 326 22.51 1.57 0.31
C GLU A 326 22.88 1.18 -1.13
N HIS A 327 23.81 1.92 -1.75
CA HIS A 327 24.22 1.62 -3.12
C HIS A 327 24.92 0.27 -3.27
N ILE A 328 25.77 -0.13 -2.32
CA ILE A 328 26.41 -1.45 -2.40
C ILE A 328 25.38 -2.56 -2.16
N TYR A 329 24.46 -2.37 -1.23
CA TYR A 329 23.39 -3.36 -0.97
C TYR A 329 22.49 -3.53 -2.19
N LYS A 330 22.16 -2.44 -2.89
CA LYS A 330 21.39 -2.50 -4.15
C LYS A 330 22.11 -3.29 -5.24
N ILE A 331 23.44 -3.21 -5.32
CA ILE A 331 24.22 -4.01 -6.27
C ILE A 331 24.20 -5.48 -5.83
N MET A 332 24.57 -5.77 -4.59
CA MET A 332 24.61 -7.14 -4.05
C MET A 332 23.27 -7.87 -4.19
N MET A 333 22.15 -7.17 -3.98
CA MET A 333 20.80 -7.74 -4.06
C MET A 333 20.19 -7.75 -5.48
N PHE A 334 20.94 -7.34 -6.51
CA PHE A 334 20.41 -7.13 -7.86
C PHE A 334 19.16 -6.21 -7.89
N TRP A 335 19.16 -5.10 -7.17
CA TRP A 335 17.98 -4.25 -7.01
C TRP A 335 17.64 -3.41 -8.25
N TYR A 336 18.63 -2.99 -9.04
CA TYR A 336 18.41 -2.08 -10.17
C TYR A 336 17.50 -2.69 -11.26
N HIS A 337 16.62 -1.86 -11.83
CA HIS A 337 15.72 -2.20 -12.94
C HIS A 337 16.40 -2.03 -14.31
N THR A 338 17.09 -3.07 -14.76
CA THR A 338 17.83 -3.04 -16.03
C THR A 338 16.90 -3.18 -17.25
N PRO A 339 17.33 -2.81 -18.47
CA PRO A 339 16.56 -3.00 -19.70
C PRO A 339 16.03 -4.43 -19.84
N ASP A 340 16.85 -5.44 -19.54
CA ASP A 340 16.42 -6.84 -19.58
C ASP A 340 15.24 -7.11 -18.63
N LYS A 341 15.31 -6.58 -17.39
CA LYS A 341 14.20 -6.71 -16.44
C LYS A 341 12.97 -5.93 -16.90
N LEU A 342 13.16 -4.70 -17.37
CA LEU A 342 12.07 -3.83 -17.80
C LEU A 342 11.34 -4.40 -19.02
N HIS A 343 12.06 -4.99 -19.97
CA HIS A 343 11.49 -5.68 -21.13
C HIS A 343 10.56 -6.84 -20.71
N LYS A 344 10.91 -7.58 -19.64
CA LYS A 344 10.06 -8.65 -19.09
C LYS A 344 8.74 -8.12 -18.50
N PHE A 345 8.73 -6.90 -17.95
CA PHE A 345 7.51 -6.27 -17.45
C PHE A 345 6.72 -5.56 -18.57
N PHE A 346 7.43 -4.95 -19.51
CA PHE A 346 6.90 -4.13 -20.60
C PHE A 346 7.59 -4.51 -21.91
N PRO A 347 7.01 -5.44 -22.70
CA PRO A 347 7.62 -5.93 -23.94
C PRO A 347 7.89 -4.85 -25.00
N THR A 348 7.27 -3.68 -24.87
CA THR A 348 7.47 -2.51 -25.73
C THR A 348 8.81 -1.80 -25.51
N CYS A 349 9.47 -2.02 -24.37
CA CYS A 349 10.79 -1.45 -24.08
C CYS A 349 11.90 -2.37 -24.64
N PRO A 350 12.97 -1.84 -25.25
CA PRO A 350 14.08 -2.67 -25.73
C PRO A 350 14.84 -3.32 -24.56
N SER A 351 15.28 -4.57 -24.73
CA SER A 351 16.09 -5.31 -23.76
C SER A 351 17.59 -4.97 -23.85
N THR A 352 17.99 -4.09 -24.76
CA THR A 352 19.38 -3.72 -25.05
C THR A 352 19.92 -2.69 -24.07
N CYS A 353 21.25 -2.63 -23.95
CA CYS A 353 21.96 -1.70 -23.09
C CYS A 353 21.61 -0.23 -23.37
N TRP A 354 21.42 0.58 -22.31
CA TRP A 354 21.16 2.02 -22.40
C TRP A 354 22.28 2.83 -23.09
N ARG A 355 23.48 2.26 -23.21
CA ARG A 355 24.64 2.88 -23.85
C ARG A 355 24.76 2.56 -25.35
N ASN A 356 23.74 1.91 -25.93
CA ASN A 356 23.67 1.54 -27.34
C ASN A 356 24.88 0.74 -27.86
N CYS A 357 25.49 -0.08 -26.99
CA CYS A 357 26.59 -0.98 -27.39
C CYS A 357 26.12 -2.25 -28.11
N GLY A 358 24.80 -2.44 -28.31
CA GLY A 358 24.21 -3.60 -29.00
C GLY A 358 24.01 -4.86 -28.15
N ALA A 359 24.59 -4.95 -26.94
CA ALA A 359 24.44 -6.10 -26.06
C ALA A 359 23.17 -6.05 -25.18
N GLN A 360 22.79 -7.19 -24.59
CA GLN A 360 21.68 -7.29 -23.66
C GLN A 360 21.94 -6.50 -22.37
N GLY A 361 20.97 -5.70 -21.94
CA GLY A 361 21.06 -4.84 -20.76
C GLY A 361 20.85 -5.59 -19.46
N THR A 362 21.73 -6.53 -19.12
CA THR A 362 21.76 -7.19 -17.80
C THR A 362 22.41 -6.28 -16.76
N LEU A 363 22.26 -6.62 -15.46
CA LEU A 363 22.93 -5.86 -14.40
C LEU A 363 24.44 -5.95 -14.51
N LEU A 364 24.95 -7.15 -14.81
CA LEU A 364 26.38 -7.34 -15.00
C LEU A 364 26.89 -6.53 -16.19
N HIS A 365 26.15 -6.54 -17.31
CA HIS A 365 26.55 -5.78 -18.47
C HIS A 365 26.66 -4.27 -18.17
N ILE A 366 25.66 -3.71 -17.49
CA ILE A 366 25.59 -2.27 -17.20
C ILE A 366 26.65 -1.81 -16.20
N PHE A 367 27.01 -2.66 -15.23
CA PHE A 367 27.95 -2.29 -14.17
C PHE A 367 29.37 -2.80 -14.38
N TRP A 368 29.58 -3.75 -15.28
CA TRP A 368 30.87 -4.40 -15.50
C TRP A 368 31.19 -4.58 -16.99
N GLU A 369 30.48 -5.41 -17.74
CA GLU A 369 30.97 -5.91 -19.05
C GLU A 369 30.93 -4.89 -20.19
N CYS A 370 30.09 -3.85 -20.09
CA CYS A 370 29.96 -2.86 -21.17
C CYS A 370 31.32 -2.23 -21.51
N PRO A 371 31.72 -2.12 -22.80
CA PRO A 371 33.04 -1.61 -23.18
C PRO A 371 33.37 -0.22 -22.60
N ALA A 372 32.39 0.68 -22.58
CA ALA A 372 32.52 2.01 -22.00
C ALA A 372 32.77 1.97 -20.48
N ILE A 373 32.21 0.95 -19.80
CA ILE A 373 32.35 0.73 -18.35
C ILE A 373 33.67 0.03 -18.04
N GLN A 374 34.10 -0.93 -18.85
CA GLN A 374 35.44 -1.55 -18.76
C GLN A 374 36.55 -0.49 -18.88
N GLN A 375 36.44 0.43 -19.85
CA GLN A 375 37.38 1.54 -19.99
C GLN A 375 37.36 2.49 -18.79
N MET A 376 36.19 2.72 -18.18
CA MET A 376 36.11 3.50 -16.95
C MET A 376 36.79 2.76 -15.79
N TRP A 377 36.58 1.44 -15.66
CA TRP A 377 37.20 0.63 -14.61
C TRP A 377 38.72 0.56 -14.76
N SER A 378 39.27 0.51 -15.97
CA SER A 378 40.72 0.57 -16.20
C SER A 378 41.29 1.92 -15.72
N HIS A 379 40.64 3.04 -16.04
CA HIS A 379 41.06 4.35 -15.53
C HIS A 379 41.00 4.43 -13.99
N VAL A 380 39.99 3.80 -13.36
CA VAL A 380 39.90 3.73 -11.90
C VAL A 380 41.01 2.84 -11.32
N ALA A 381 41.33 1.73 -11.97
CA ALA A 381 42.42 0.85 -11.55
C ALA A 381 43.79 1.53 -11.64
N ASP A 382 44.03 2.28 -12.72
CA ASP A 382 45.23 3.11 -12.89
C ASP A 382 45.32 4.17 -11.80
N LEU A 383 44.19 4.83 -11.48
CA LEU A 383 44.11 5.80 -10.40
C LEU A 383 44.52 5.19 -9.05
N ILE A 384 43.92 4.06 -8.69
CA ILE A 384 44.22 3.40 -7.41
C ILE A 384 45.68 2.89 -7.41
N SER A 385 46.17 2.34 -8.53
CA SER A 385 47.55 1.87 -8.67
C SER A 385 48.57 3.01 -8.50
N ARG A 386 48.28 4.21 -9.02
CA ARG A 386 49.10 5.42 -8.81
C ARG A 386 49.08 5.89 -7.36
N ILE A 387 47.95 5.76 -6.67
CA ILE A 387 47.81 6.18 -5.25
C ILE A 387 48.63 5.27 -4.33
N PHE A 388 48.63 3.96 -4.56
CA PHE A 388 49.30 2.99 -3.70
C PHE A 388 50.65 2.50 -4.22
N SER A 389 51.06 2.90 -5.43
CA SER A 389 52.29 2.44 -6.10
C SER A 389 52.37 0.90 -6.19
N GLN A 390 51.21 0.25 -6.39
CA GLN A 390 51.08 -1.20 -6.50
C GLN A 390 50.18 -1.54 -7.68
N GLN A 391 50.45 -2.63 -8.39
CA GLN A 391 49.53 -3.13 -9.40
C GLN A 391 48.32 -3.77 -8.73
N ILE A 392 47.13 -3.33 -9.14
CA ILE A 392 45.87 -3.77 -8.57
C ILE A 392 45.10 -4.58 -9.62
N PRO A 393 44.76 -5.84 -9.33
CA PRO A 393 43.97 -6.64 -10.27
C PRO A 393 42.56 -6.03 -10.42
N THR A 394 42.10 -5.90 -11.67
CA THR A 394 40.74 -5.45 -12.00
C THR A 394 39.78 -6.62 -11.99
N ASP A 395 39.52 -7.18 -10.81
CA ASP A 395 38.54 -8.24 -10.64
C ASP A 395 37.17 -7.71 -10.22
N LEU A 396 36.12 -8.37 -10.71
CA LEU A 396 34.73 -8.03 -10.45
C LEU A 396 34.39 -8.09 -8.94
N PRO A 397 34.74 -9.14 -8.17
CA PRO A 397 34.42 -9.19 -6.74
C PRO A 397 34.97 -7.99 -5.98
N THR A 398 36.17 -7.53 -6.31
CA THR A 398 36.77 -6.38 -5.63
C THR A 398 36.16 -5.07 -6.09
N PHE A 399 36.08 -4.82 -7.40
CA PHE A 399 35.65 -3.53 -7.93
C PHE A 399 34.14 -3.32 -7.82
N LEU A 400 33.33 -4.37 -7.98
CA LEU A 400 31.87 -4.27 -7.96
C LEU A 400 31.26 -4.68 -6.61
N LEU A 401 31.68 -5.81 -6.02
CA LEU A 401 31.13 -6.29 -4.74
C LEU A 401 31.84 -5.71 -3.51
N GLY A 402 33.07 -5.20 -3.67
CA GLY A 402 33.83 -4.64 -2.57
C GLY A 402 34.54 -5.69 -1.72
N LYS A 403 35.01 -6.78 -2.34
CA LYS A 403 35.98 -7.69 -1.69
C LYS A 403 37.22 -6.91 -1.26
N PRO A 404 37.69 -7.01 -0.01
CA PRO A 404 38.87 -6.27 0.44
C PRO A 404 40.17 -6.71 -0.27
N PHE A 405 41.09 -5.77 -0.47
CA PHE A 405 42.43 -6.08 -0.95
C PHE A 405 43.26 -6.64 0.20
N THR A 406 43.88 -7.80 -0.02
CA THR A 406 44.72 -8.46 1.00
C THR A 406 46.01 -7.71 1.31
N LYS A 407 46.52 -6.90 0.36
CA LYS A 407 47.82 -6.21 0.47
C LYS A 407 47.73 -4.77 0.99
N LEU A 408 46.54 -4.21 1.21
CA LEU A 408 46.38 -2.82 1.63
C LEU A 408 46.28 -2.68 3.15
N CYS A 409 46.84 -1.59 3.70
CA CYS A 409 46.61 -1.21 5.09
C CYS A 409 45.16 -0.75 5.30
N LYS A 410 44.69 -0.74 6.56
CA LYS A 410 43.30 -0.39 6.89
C LYS A 410 42.85 0.97 6.33
N SER A 411 43.69 2.01 6.45
CA SER A 411 43.36 3.35 5.91
C SER A 411 43.35 3.37 4.38
N GLY A 412 44.26 2.62 3.75
CA GLY A 412 44.27 2.44 2.29
C GLY A 412 43.01 1.76 1.79
N GLN A 413 42.61 0.65 2.42
CA GLN A 413 41.38 -0.05 2.08
C GLN A 413 40.14 0.85 2.21
N THR A 414 40.05 1.65 3.28
CA THR A 414 38.95 2.61 3.45
C THR A 414 38.92 3.64 2.32
N LEU A 415 40.07 4.18 1.91
CA LEU A 415 40.13 5.12 0.79
C LEU A 415 39.68 4.46 -0.52
N VAL A 416 40.16 3.25 -0.81
CA VAL A 416 39.75 2.54 -2.03
C VAL A 416 38.26 2.23 -2.03
N ASN A 417 37.69 1.84 -0.89
CA ASN A 417 36.24 1.65 -0.77
C ASN A 417 35.46 2.91 -1.13
N HIS A 418 35.92 4.10 -0.72
CA HIS A 418 35.28 5.37 -1.10
C HIS A 418 35.39 5.68 -2.60
N ILE A 419 36.55 5.40 -3.21
CA ILE A 419 36.77 5.59 -4.66
C ILE A 419 35.86 4.65 -5.46
N LEU A 420 35.85 3.35 -5.11
CA LEU A 420 34.99 2.36 -5.77
C LEU A 420 33.50 2.68 -5.57
N THR A 421 33.12 3.15 -4.39
CA THR A 421 31.74 3.59 -4.13
C THR A 421 31.37 4.80 -4.96
N ALA A 422 32.27 5.78 -5.11
CA ALA A 422 32.08 6.91 -6.01
C ALA A 422 31.93 6.46 -7.47
N ALA A 423 32.75 5.51 -7.94
CA ALA A 423 32.64 4.95 -9.29
C ALA A 423 31.28 4.28 -9.51
N ARG A 424 30.87 3.36 -8.61
CA ARG A 424 29.56 2.68 -8.66
C ARG A 424 28.39 3.67 -8.66
N LEU A 425 28.49 4.72 -7.85
CA LEU A 425 27.52 5.81 -7.78
C LEU A 425 27.40 6.59 -9.08
N THR A 426 28.53 6.87 -9.74
CA THR A 426 28.53 7.57 -11.03
C THR A 426 27.88 6.70 -12.11
N ILE A 427 28.18 5.40 -12.15
CA ILE A 427 27.47 4.45 -13.03
C ILE A 427 25.97 4.48 -12.75
N ALA A 428 25.58 4.38 -11.48
CA ALA A 428 24.18 4.36 -11.05
C ALA A 428 23.45 5.71 -11.30
N SER A 429 24.17 6.83 -11.33
CA SER A 429 23.58 8.15 -11.63
C SER A 429 23.35 8.31 -13.13
N ASN A 430 24.27 7.79 -13.94
CA ASN A 430 24.25 7.82 -15.40
C ASN A 430 23.73 6.50 -16.00
N TRP A 431 22.86 5.79 -15.27
CA TRP A 431 22.48 4.42 -15.60
C TRP A 431 21.43 4.30 -16.71
N LYS A 432 20.60 5.33 -16.92
CA LYS A 432 19.63 5.44 -18.02
C LYS A 432 20.10 6.35 -19.17
N THR A 433 21.35 6.79 -19.13
CA THR A 433 21.92 7.69 -20.14
C THR A 433 22.91 6.94 -21.02
N THR A 434 23.10 7.45 -22.24
CA THR A 434 24.10 6.94 -23.18
C THR A 434 25.53 7.35 -22.79
N ASN A 435 25.67 8.46 -22.07
CA ASN A 435 26.95 9.10 -21.74
C ASN A 435 27.85 8.24 -20.85
N GLN A 436 29.07 7.97 -21.30
CA GLN A 436 30.09 7.23 -20.55
C GLN A 436 30.51 7.98 -19.27
N PRO A 437 30.59 7.31 -18.10
CA PRO A 437 31.09 7.94 -16.89
C PRO A 437 32.57 8.29 -17.04
N THR A 438 32.95 9.53 -16.71
CA THR A 438 34.34 9.99 -16.85
C THR A 438 35.10 9.92 -15.53
N LEU A 439 36.43 9.81 -15.60
CA LEU A 439 37.28 9.83 -14.40
C LEU A 439 37.13 11.14 -13.61
N ALA A 440 36.92 12.27 -14.29
CA ALA A 440 36.69 13.58 -13.67
C ALA A 440 35.42 13.59 -12.81
N GLU A 441 34.33 12.97 -13.27
CA GLU A 441 33.10 12.81 -12.48
C GLU A 441 33.33 11.96 -11.23
N ILE A 442 34.12 10.89 -11.34
CA ILE A 442 34.46 10.01 -10.22
C ILE A 442 35.32 10.75 -9.20
N ILE A 443 36.31 11.53 -9.64
CA ILE A 443 37.14 12.36 -8.75
C ILE A 443 36.28 13.42 -8.05
N LYS A 444 35.42 14.13 -8.80
CA LYS A 444 34.48 15.11 -8.24
C LYS A 444 33.56 14.47 -7.20
N ARG A 445 33.03 13.28 -7.47
CA ARG A 445 32.19 12.53 -6.53
C ARG A 445 32.98 12.07 -5.32
N THR A 446 34.22 11.61 -5.49
CA THR A 446 35.11 11.23 -4.38
C THR A 446 35.40 12.41 -3.47
N ASN A 447 35.66 13.59 -4.05
CA ASN A 447 35.83 14.83 -3.30
C ASN A 447 34.54 15.26 -2.57
N THR A 448 33.37 15.03 -3.16
CA THR A 448 32.09 15.25 -2.50
C THR A 448 31.92 14.32 -1.29
N ASN A 449 32.23 13.03 -1.47
CA ASN A 449 32.20 12.04 -0.38
C ASN A 449 33.17 12.42 0.74
N ARG A 450 34.37 12.91 0.41
CA ARG A 450 35.35 13.41 1.38
C ARG A 450 34.78 14.50 2.29
N ILE A 451 34.10 15.50 1.71
CA ILE A 451 33.50 16.61 2.47
C ILE A 451 32.43 16.08 3.43
N PHE A 452 31.59 15.16 2.98
CA PHE A 452 30.57 14.54 3.84
C PHE A 452 31.19 13.74 4.99
N GLU A 453 32.20 12.92 4.70
CA GLU A 453 32.91 12.13 5.73
C GLU A 453 33.63 13.04 6.74
N HIS A 454 34.17 14.18 6.30
CA HIS A 454 34.74 15.17 7.23
C HIS A 454 33.69 15.70 8.20
N GLY A 455 32.52 16.12 7.70
CA GLY A 455 31.42 16.60 8.54
C GLY A 455 30.99 15.58 9.59
N ILE A 456 30.87 14.30 9.21
CA ILE A 456 30.53 13.22 10.15
C ILE A 456 31.67 12.96 11.15
N ALA A 457 32.94 13.00 10.70
CA ALA A 457 34.09 12.80 11.57
C ALA A 457 34.22 13.88 12.64
N VAL A 458 33.88 15.14 12.32
CA VAL A 458 33.80 16.25 13.29
C VAL A 458 32.72 15.98 14.32
N LEU A 459 31.50 15.61 13.88
CA LEU A 459 30.38 15.32 14.79
C LEU A 459 30.66 14.17 15.77
N GLN A 460 31.47 13.18 15.38
CA GLN A 460 31.81 12.03 16.22
C GLN A 460 33.17 12.13 16.92
N ASN A 461 33.86 13.28 16.83
CA ASN A 461 35.21 13.47 17.38
C ASN A 461 36.26 12.45 16.88
N LYS A 462 36.19 12.06 15.59
CA LYS A 462 37.07 11.06 14.94
C LYS A 462 37.95 11.66 13.84
N VAL A 463 38.25 12.96 13.92
CA VAL A 463 39.00 13.70 12.89
C VAL A 463 40.38 13.09 12.61
N ALA A 464 41.08 12.57 13.63
CA ALA A 464 42.38 11.93 13.45
C ALA A 464 42.32 10.67 12.57
N GLN A 465 41.24 9.87 12.67
CA GLN A 465 41.04 8.69 11.82
C GLN A 465 40.71 9.11 10.38
N TYR A 466 39.88 10.14 10.22
CA TYR A 466 39.60 10.75 8.91
C TYR A 466 40.89 11.22 8.22
N MET A 467 41.77 11.95 8.94
CA MET A 467 43.02 12.45 8.37
C MET A 467 43.94 11.30 7.93
N LYS A 468 44.01 10.18 8.66
CA LYS A 468 44.80 9.00 8.25
C LYS A 468 44.37 8.41 6.90
N VAL A 469 43.09 8.54 6.54
CA VAL A 469 42.54 8.04 5.27
C VAL A 469 42.71 9.08 4.16
N TRP A 470 42.27 10.30 4.40
CA TRP A 470 42.14 11.31 3.34
C TRP A 470 43.43 12.10 3.07
N THR A 471 44.43 12.04 3.96
CA THR A 471 45.77 12.58 3.66
C THR A 471 46.42 11.80 2.50
N ILE A 472 46.15 10.49 2.37
CA ILE A 472 46.64 9.66 1.25
C ILE A 472 46.07 10.17 -0.08
N TRP A 473 44.80 10.60 -0.08
CA TRP A 473 44.13 11.19 -1.25
C TRP A 473 44.69 12.58 -1.59
N GLY A 474 44.96 13.41 -0.57
CA GLY A 474 45.44 14.78 -0.74
C GLY A 474 46.91 14.90 -1.16
N LEU A 475 47.81 14.05 -0.64
CA LEU A 475 49.26 14.13 -0.88
C LEU A 475 49.67 13.80 -2.33
N ARG A 476 48.81 13.18 -3.13
CA ARG A 476 49.13 12.70 -4.49
C ARG A 476 48.43 13.46 -5.63
N GLY A 477 48.04 14.71 -5.39
CA GLY A 477 47.79 15.70 -6.45
C GLY A 477 46.47 15.62 -7.21
N LEU A 478 45.44 14.95 -6.67
CA LEU A 478 44.11 14.82 -7.31
C LEU A 478 43.05 15.74 -6.69
N ALA A 479 43.51 16.69 -5.87
CA ALA A 479 42.67 17.56 -5.04
C ALA A 479 42.34 18.92 -5.67
N SER A 480 42.75 19.17 -6.92
CA SER A 480 42.38 20.39 -7.66
C SER A 480 41.03 20.25 -8.35
#